data_AF-A0A5A8DPZ5-F1
#
_entry.id   AF-A0A5A8DPZ5-F1
#
_cell.length_a   1.000
_cell.length_b   1.000
_cell.length_c   1.000
_cell.angle_alpha   90.00
_cell.angle_beta   90.00
_cell.angle_gamma   90.00
#
_symmetry.space_group_name_H-M   'P 1'
#
loop_
_entity.id
_entity.type
_entity.pdbx_description
1 polymer ?
#
loop_
_entity_poly.entity_id
_entity_poly.type
_entity_poly.pdbx_seq_one_letter_code
_entity_poly.pdbx_strand_id
1 'polypeptide(L)'
;MELNCPDWTLLQTRAGAEAAPDEHFLTFLSLHALAERRATAANFPLVHASSLHAPSRHTRLEAEVRSSGASLVALQDIDGYERWWAPTMKRLGYDMAVAPRSDDPGVL
;
A
#
# COMPACT_ATOMS: atom_id res chain seq x y z
N MET A 1 -14.09 11.15 -15.48
CA MET A 1 -12.90 10.39 -15.08
C MET A 1 -13.38 9.41 -14.02
N GLU A 2 -13.72 8.20 -14.44
CA GLU A 2 -14.27 7.18 -13.56
C GLU A 2 -13.11 6.61 -12.73
N LEU A 3 -13.16 6.84 -11.42
CA LEU A 3 -12.27 6.19 -10.48
C LEU A 3 -12.68 4.72 -10.45
N ASN A 4 -11.78 3.82 -10.89
CA ASN A 4 -11.88 2.38 -10.68
C ASN A 4 -11.98 2.14 -9.17
N CYS A 5 -13.20 2.06 -8.65
CA CYS A 5 -13.46 1.53 -7.32
C CYS A 5 -13.33 0.00 -7.45
N PRO A 6 -12.57 -0.69 -6.58
CA PRO A 6 -12.53 -2.15 -6.61
C PRO A 6 -13.95 -2.71 -6.43
N ASP A 7 -14.26 -3.85 -7.04
CA ASP A 7 -15.54 -4.55 -6.85
C ASP A 7 -15.69 -4.95 -5.38
N TRP A 8 -16.27 -4.08 -4.57
CA TRP A 8 -16.54 -4.35 -3.16
C TRP A 8 -17.57 -5.47 -3.07
N THR A 9 -17.18 -6.59 -2.47
CA THR A 9 -18.12 -7.65 -2.13
C THR A 9 -18.68 -7.39 -0.73
N LEU A 10 -19.97 -7.06 -0.67
CA LEU A 10 -20.68 -6.94 0.60
C LEU A 10 -20.86 -8.33 1.21
N LEU A 11 -20.09 -8.64 2.26
CA LEU A 11 -20.19 -9.93 2.96
C LEU A 11 -21.36 -9.96 3.95
N GLN A 12 -21.61 -8.83 4.60
CA GLN A 12 -22.66 -8.71 5.60
C GLN A 12 -23.20 -7.28 5.59
N THR A 13 -24.53 -7.15 5.49
CA THR A 13 -25.20 -5.91 5.83
C THR A 13 -25.18 -5.74 7.34
N ARG A 14 -25.01 -4.51 7.81
CA ARG A 14 -25.15 -4.21 9.24
C ARG A 14 -26.55 -4.64 9.69
N ALA A 15 -26.63 -5.53 10.68
CA ALA A 15 -27.91 -5.95 11.24
C ALA A 15 -28.27 -5.07 12.44
N GLY A 16 -29.42 -4.37 12.33
CA GLY A 16 -30.16 -3.85 13.48
C GLY A 16 -29.71 -2.49 14.03
N ALA A 17 -30.73 -1.69 14.35
CA ALA A 17 -30.75 -0.37 14.98
C ALA A 17 -30.28 0.79 14.09
N GLU A 18 -31.18 1.77 13.95
CA GLU A 18 -30.95 3.13 13.46
C GLU A 18 -29.48 3.52 13.63
N ALA A 19 -28.79 3.79 12.51
CA ALA A 19 -27.37 4.06 12.49
C ALA A 19 -27.03 5.17 13.51
N ALA A 20 -26.46 4.77 14.65
CA ALA A 20 -26.02 5.69 15.66
C ALA A 20 -25.05 6.70 15.01
N PRO A 21 -25.23 8.01 15.24
CA PRO A 21 -24.54 9.07 14.50
C PRO A 21 -23.00 9.08 14.67
N ASP A 22 -22.47 8.33 15.64
CA ASP A 22 -21.05 8.35 16.04
C ASP A 22 -20.30 7.05 15.68
N GLU A 23 -20.85 6.23 14.79
CA GLU A 23 -20.22 4.95 14.47
C GLU A 23 -19.13 5.09 13.40
N HIS A 24 -17.89 4.78 13.79
CA HIS A 24 -16.72 4.88 12.93
C HIS A 24 -16.33 3.50 12.36
N PHE A 25 -16.15 3.44 11.04
CA PHE A 25 -15.58 2.27 10.37
C PHE A 25 -14.06 2.38 10.29
N LEU A 26 -13.38 1.29 10.59
CA LEU A 26 -11.94 1.16 10.37
C LEU A 26 -11.72 0.31 9.12
N THR A 27 -11.12 0.89 8.08
CA THR A 27 -10.74 0.16 6.87
C THR A 27 -9.25 -0.17 6.91
N PHE A 28 -8.88 -1.35 6.41
CA PHE A 28 -7.52 -1.87 6.47
C PHE A 28 -7.03 -2.36 5.11
N LEU A 29 -5.86 -1.90 4.70
CA LEU A 29 -5.12 -2.40 3.54
C LEU A 29 -3.89 -3.16 4.03
N SER A 30 -3.75 -4.42 3.61
CA SER A 30 -2.49 -5.16 3.74
C SER A 30 -1.92 -5.41 2.36
N LEU A 31 -0.71 -4.93 2.10
CA LEU A 31 -0.09 -4.95 0.77
C LEU A 31 1.38 -5.36 0.83
N HIS A 32 1.72 -6.43 0.12
CA HIS A 32 3.11 -6.80 -0.14
C HIS A 32 3.65 -5.98 -1.31
N ALA A 33 4.52 -5.01 -1.00
CA ALA A 33 4.92 -4.01 -1.98
C ALA A 33 6.02 -4.46 -2.94
N LEU A 34 6.70 -5.59 -2.67
CA LEU A 34 7.85 -6.10 -3.43
C LEU A 34 9.04 -5.12 -3.46
N ALA A 35 10.07 -5.39 -2.67
CA ALA A 35 11.21 -4.48 -2.54
C ALA A 35 11.87 -4.19 -3.90
N GLU A 36 12.28 -2.95 -4.15
CA GLU A 36 12.92 -2.52 -5.41
C GLU A 36 14.08 -3.46 -5.80
N ARG A 37 14.94 -3.80 -4.85
CA ARG A 37 16.08 -4.72 -5.06
C ARG A 37 15.67 -6.13 -5.49
N ARG A 38 14.43 -6.54 -5.21
CA ARG A 38 13.89 -7.85 -5.59
C ARG A 38 13.16 -7.81 -6.93
N ALA A 39 12.70 -6.64 -7.37
CA ALA A 39 12.03 -6.46 -8.66
C ALA A 39 13.03 -6.40 -9.82
N THR A 40 13.71 -7.50 -10.09
CA THR A 40 14.69 -7.63 -11.16
C THR A 40 14.21 -8.58 -12.24
N ALA A 41 14.71 -8.42 -13.46
CA ALA A 41 14.41 -9.36 -14.56
C ALA A 41 14.88 -10.80 -14.25
N ALA A 42 15.87 -10.98 -13.38
CA ALA A 42 16.30 -12.31 -12.92
C ALA A 42 15.22 -13.01 -12.09
N ASN A 43 14.52 -12.27 -11.22
CA ASN A 43 13.44 -12.81 -10.40
C ASN A 43 12.10 -12.86 -11.15
N PHE A 44 11.90 -11.98 -12.14
CA PHE A 44 10.66 -11.83 -12.90
C PHE A 44 10.91 -11.77 -14.43
N PRO A 45 11.38 -12.86 -15.05
CA PRO A 45 11.84 -12.85 -16.45
C PRO A 45 10.73 -12.61 -17.47
N LEU A 46 9.47 -12.85 -17.10
CA LEU A 46 8.30 -12.64 -17.96
C LEU A 46 7.75 -11.20 -17.89
N VAL A 47 8.25 -10.38 -16.97
CA VAL A 47 7.78 -9.01 -16.79
C VAL A 47 8.69 -8.06 -17.56
N HIS A 48 8.09 -7.19 -18.38
CA HIS A 48 8.84 -6.18 -19.11
C HIS A 48 9.61 -5.27 -18.13
N ALA A 49 10.90 -5.02 -18.40
CA ALA A 49 11.79 -4.33 -17.47
C ALA A 49 11.27 -2.94 -17.03
N SER A 50 10.58 -2.21 -17.92
CA SER A 50 9.96 -0.91 -17.58
C SER A 50 8.85 -1.03 -16.52
N SER A 51 8.22 -2.20 -16.38
CA SER A 51 7.22 -2.47 -15.33
C SER A 51 7.86 -2.84 -13.99
N LEU A 52 9.11 -3.30 -14.00
CA LEU A 52 9.90 -3.59 -12.79
C LEU A 52 10.64 -2.35 -12.27
N HIS A 53 10.82 -1.33 -13.11
CA HIS A 53 11.49 -0.08 -12.78
C HIS A 53 10.79 0.67 -11.63
N ALA A 54 11.57 1.06 -10.61
CA ALA A 54 11.06 1.59 -9.35
C ALA A 54 10.12 2.80 -9.52
N PRO A 55 10.48 3.88 -10.26
CA PRO A 55 9.55 5.00 -10.51
C PRO A 55 8.18 4.60 -11.06
N SER A 56 8.13 3.65 -12.00
CA SER A 56 6.87 3.19 -12.58
C SER A 56 6.02 2.43 -11.56
N ARG A 57 6.68 1.64 -10.71
CA ARG A 57 6.03 0.90 -9.62
C ARG A 57 5.56 1.82 -8.50
N HIS A 58 6.35 2.83 -8.14
CA HIS A 58 6.02 3.84 -7.15
C HIS A 58 4.72 4.57 -7.48
N THR A 59 4.58 5.02 -8.73
CA THR A 59 3.33 5.66 -9.19
C THR A 59 2.12 4.74 -9.02
N ARG A 60 2.26 3.44 -9.29
CA ARG A 60 1.18 2.46 -9.14
C ARG A 60 0.88 2.15 -7.67
N LEU A 61 1.91 1.98 -6.84
CA LEU A 61 1.77 1.72 -5.41
C LEU A 61 1.14 2.92 -4.66
N GLU A 62 1.55 4.15 -5.00
CA GLU A 62 0.93 5.36 -4.45
C GLU A 62 -0.55 5.45 -4.85
N ALA A 63 -0.86 5.15 -6.11
CA ALA A 63 -2.24 5.11 -6.59
C ALA A 63 -3.08 4.08 -5.84
N GLU A 64 -2.55 2.87 -5.62
CA GLU A 64 -3.21 1.78 -4.89
C GLU A 64 -3.55 2.17 -3.45
N VAL A 65 -2.56 2.70 -2.71
CA VAL A 65 -2.78 3.15 -1.32
C VAL A 65 -3.82 4.26 -1.30
N ARG A 66 -3.72 5.25 -2.19
CA ARG A 66 -4.67 6.36 -2.28
C ARG A 66 -6.08 5.89 -2.61
N SER A 67 -6.24 5.01 -3.60
CA SER A 67 -7.57 4.55 -4.04
C SER A 67 -8.23 3.63 -3.03
N SER A 68 -7.44 2.94 -2.19
CA SER A 68 -8.00 2.09 -1.13
C SER A 68 -8.82 2.85 -0.10
N GLY A 69 -8.49 4.13 0.16
CA GLY A 69 -9.11 4.92 1.23
C GLY A 69 -8.98 4.29 2.61
N ALA A 70 -7.98 3.42 2.82
CA ALA A 70 -7.84 2.64 4.04
C ALA A 70 -7.46 3.53 5.24
N SER A 71 -8.09 3.35 6.39
CA SER A 71 -7.71 4.03 7.64
C SER A 71 -6.35 3.53 8.16
N LEU A 72 -6.04 2.25 7.93
CA LEU A 72 -4.78 1.60 8.31
C LEU A 72 -4.15 0.89 7.11
N VAL A 73 -2.84 1.02 6.98
CA VAL A 73 -2.06 0.40 5.90
C VAL A 73 -0.91 -0.40 6.49
N ALA A 74 -0.85 -1.69 6.22
CA ALA A 74 0.28 -2.56 6.52
C ALA A 74 1.04 -2.90 5.24
N LEU A 75 2.28 -2.43 5.16
CA LEU A 75 3.16 -2.68 4.02
C LEU A 75 4.19 -3.74 4.38
N GLN A 76 4.40 -4.71 3.48
CA GLN A 76 5.45 -5.72 3.62
C GLN A 76 6.44 -5.64 2.46
N ASP A 77 7.67 -6.11 2.70
CA ASP A 77 8.76 -6.14 1.72
C ASP A 77 8.99 -4.78 1.04
N ILE A 78 9.23 -3.76 1.88
CA ILE A 78 9.58 -2.42 1.44
C ILE A 78 11.08 -2.16 1.61
N ASP A 79 11.66 -1.41 0.67
CA ASP A 79 12.98 -0.77 0.78
C ASP A 79 12.86 0.72 0.39
N GLY A 80 13.94 1.49 0.54
CA GLY A 80 13.93 2.91 0.21
C GLY A 80 12.97 3.74 1.07
N TYR A 81 12.79 3.36 2.35
CA TYR A 81 11.83 3.97 3.27
C TYR A 81 11.97 5.50 3.34
N GLU A 82 13.15 5.98 3.73
CA GLU A 82 13.46 7.42 3.84
C GLU A 82 13.32 8.16 2.50
N ARG A 83 13.72 7.49 1.40
CA ARG A 83 13.74 8.08 0.07
C ARG A 83 12.33 8.28 -0.51
N TRP A 84 11.44 7.31 -0.31
CA TRP A 84 10.16 7.29 -1.04
C TRP A 84 8.94 7.01 -0.17
N TRP A 85 8.92 5.94 0.63
CA TRP A 85 7.72 5.59 1.41
C TRP A 85 7.38 6.66 2.44
N ALA A 86 8.36 7.10 3.23
CA ALA A 86 8.15 8.08 4.29
C ALA A 86 7.53 9.39 3.78
N PRO A 87 8.13 10.08 2.78
CA PRO A 87 7.52 11.30 2.26
C PRO A 87 6.19 11.06 1.53
N THR A 88 6.00 9.89 0.90
CA THR A 88 4.77 9.58 0.16
C THR A 88 3.60 9.33 1.10
N MET A 89 3.75 8.48 2.11
CA MET A 89 2.70 8.18 3.07
C MET A 89 2.33 9.40 3.91
N LYS A 90 3.32 10.24 4.28
CA LYS A 90 3.06 11.52 4.95
C LYS A 90 2.22 12.46 4.07
N ARG A 91 2.52 12.54 2.77
CA ARG A 91 1.73 13.31 1.80
C ARG A 91 0.30 12.75 1.65
N LEU A 92 0.11 11.45 1.84
CA LEU A 92 -1.20 10.80 1.85
C LEU A 92 -1.95 10.93 3.20
N GLY A 93 -1.33 11.55 4.22
CA GLY A 93 -1.96 11.83 5.52
C GLY A 93 -1.74 10.76 6.59
N TYR A 94 -0.79 9.83 6.38
CA TYR A 94 -0.46 8.80 7.36
C TYR A 94 0.76 9.17 8.20
N ASP A 95 0.68 8.87 9.49
CA ASP A 95 1.85 8.63 10.33
C ASP A 95 2.32 7.17 10.15
N MET A 96 3.61 6.92 10.38
CA MET A 96 4.21 5.61 10.12
C MET A 96 5.08 5.13 11.27
N ALA A 97 5.11 3.82 11.43
CA ALA A 97 6.13 3.11 12.20
C ALA A 97 6.74 2.04 11.30
N VAL A 98 8.07 1.92 11.31
CA VAL A 98 8.80 0.94 10.50
C VAL A 98 9.67 0.07 11.40
N ALA A 99 9.65 -1.23 11.14
CA ALA A 99 10.48 -2.22 11.82
C ALA A 99 11.30 -2.98 10.78
N PRO A 100 12.59 -2.65 10.59
CA PRO A 100 13.46 -3.40 9.69
C PRO A 100 13.64 -4.86 10.15
N ARG A 101 13.89 -5.76 9.21
CA ARG A 101 14.41 -7.08 9.55
C ARG A 101 15.84 -6.93 10.07
N SER A 102 16.17 -7.64 11.14
CA SER A 102 17.47 -7.59 11.81
C SER A 102 18.67 -7.90 10.91
N ASP A 103 18.45 -8.60 9.80
CA ASP A 103 19.51 -9.03 8.87
C ASP A 103 19.61 -8.14 7.63
N ASP A 104 18.96 -6.98 7.63
CA ASP A 104 18.73 -6.18 6.43
C ASP A 104 19.24 -4.73 6.60
N PRO A 105 20.49 -4.43 6.17
CA PRO A 105 21.14 -3.14 6.43
C PRO A 105 20.60 -1.96 5.59
N GLY A 106 19.65 -2.18 4.68
CA GLY A 106 19.21 -1.17 3.69
C GLY A 106 17.94 -0.37 4.05
N VAL A 107 17.48 -0.44 5.30
CA VAL A 107 16.24 0.22 5.74
C VAL A 107 16.49 1.54 6.49
N LEU A 108 17.74 1.82 6.89
CA LEU A 108 18.17 3.10 7.48
C LEU A 108 18.87 3.96 6.43
#